data_AF-U2R8A0-F1
#
_entry.id   AF-U2R8A0-F1
#
_cell.length_a   1.000
_cell.length_b   1.000
_cell.length_c   1.000
_cell.angle_alpha   90.00
_cell.angle_beta   90.00
_cell.angle_gamma   90.00
#
_symmetry.space_group_name_H-M   'P 1'
#
loop_
_entity.id
_entity.type
_entity.pdbx_description
1 polymer ?
#
loop_
_entity_poly.entity_id
_entity_poly.type
_entity_poly.pdbx_seq_one_letter_code
_entity_poly.pdbx_strand_id
1 'polypeptide(L)' 'MSKEYRKFCAKKGISISYSRKGNPYDNACIESFHATLKKEYVHNENFENLESLRSGM' A
#
# COMPACT_ATOMS: atom_id res chain seq x y z
N MET A 1 -12.34 7.67 7.15
CA MET A 1 -11.10 7.65 7.96
C MET A 1 -11.43 7.49 9.43
N SER A 2 -10.80 6.54 10.13
CA SER A 2 -11.07 6.26 11.55
C SER A 2 -10.55 7.40 12.44
N LYS A 3 -11.14 7.56 13.63
CA LYS A 3 -10.68 8.55 14.63
C LYS A 3 -9.31 8.18 15.21
N GLU A 4 -9.07 6.89 15.39
CA GLU A 4 -7.81 6.36 15.97
C GLU A 4 -6.62 6.60 15.04
N TYR A 5 -6.77 6.34 13.75
CA TYR A 5 -5.71 6.58 12.77
C TYR A 5 -5.31 8.06 12.71
N ARG A 6 -6.28 8.98 12.72
CA ARG A 6 -6.01 10.43 12.78
C ARG A 6 -5.23 10.82 14.03
N LYS A 7 -5.62 10.29 15.20
CA LYS A 7 -4.90 10.54 16.46
C LYS A 7 -3.46 10.01 16.39
N PHE A 8 -3.26 8.82 15.83
CA PHE A 8 -1.94 8.25 15.64
C PHE A 8 -1.05 9.12 14.74
N CYS A 9 -1.53 9.51 13.56
CA CYS A 9 -0.79 10.37 12.64
C CYS A 9 -0.45 11.72 13.28
N ALA A 10 -1.41 12.36 13.95
CA ALA A 10 -1.18 13.62 14.65
C ALA A 10 -0.11 13.47 15.75
N LYS A 11 -0.17 12.39 16.56
CA LYS A 11 0.85 12.09 17.58
C LYS A 11 2.25 11.86 16.99
N LYS A 12 2.32 11.37 15.75
CA LYS A 12 3.58 11.12 15.02
C LYS A 12 4.02 12.30 14.14
N GLY A 13 3.29 13.42 14.15
CA GLY A 13 3.60 14.57 13.29
C GLY A 13 3.36 14.31 11.79
N ILE A 14 2.58 13.29 11.46
CA ILE A 14 2.27 12.92 10.08
C ILE A 14 1.08 13.74 9.59
N SER A 15 1.31 14.55 8.56
CA SER A 15 0.24 15.22 7.83
C SER A 15 -0.45 14.23 6.90
N ILE A 16 -1.75 14.09 7.05
CA ILE A 16 -2.55 13.17 6.24
C ILE A 16 -3.00 13.89 4.97
N SER A 17 -2.50 13.46 3.81
CA SER A 17 -2.78 14.06 2.50
C SER A 17 -3.87 13.32 1.72
N TYR A 18 -5.07 13.17 2.29
CA TYR A 18 -6.21 12.66 1.51
C TYR A 18 -6.83 13.78 0.69
N SER A 19 -6.90 13.57 -0.62
CA SER A 19 -7.66 14.44 -1.51
C SER A 19 -9.17 14.26 -1.36
N ARG A 20 -9.93 15.09 -2.08
CA ARG A 20 -11.39 14.97 -2.16
C ARG A 20 -11.78 13.61 -2.72
N LYS A 21 -12.92 13.10 -2.27
CA LYS A 21 -13.50 11.88 -2.81
C LYS A 21 -13.71 12.03 -4.33
N GLY A 22 -13.34 10.99 -5.08
CA GLY A 22 -13.51 10.97 -6.54
C GLY A 22 -12.30 11.47 -7.33
N ASN A 23 -11.11 11.54 -6.72
CA ASN A 23 -9.87 11.84 -7.44
C ASN A 23 -8.99 10.58 -7.58
N PRO A 24 -9.15 9.78 -8.65
CA PRO A 24 -8.37 8.54 -8.84
C PRO A 24 -6.89 8.81 -9.13
N TYR A 25 -6.53 9.99 -9.64
CA TYR A 25 -5.14 10.32 -9.98
C TYR A 25 -4.21 10.31 -8.77
N ASP A 26 -4.72 10.68 -7.58
CA ASP A 26 -3.91 10.67 -6.36
C ASP A 26 -3.52 9.25 -5.93
N ASN A 27 -4.30 8.25 -6.33
CA ASN A 27 -4.01 6.84 -6.07
C ASN A 27 -3.20 6.20 -7.20
N ALA A 28 -3.11 6.81 -8.39
CA ALA A 28 -2.54 6.19 -9.57
C ALA A 28 -1.11 5.69 -9.36
N CYS A 29 -0.29 6.44 -8.61
CA CYS A 29 1.10 6.04 -8.33
C CYS A 29 1.19 4.74 -7.52
N ILE A 30 0.45 4.64 -6.41
CA ILE A 30 0.48 3.45 -5.55
C ILE A 30 -0.23 2.26 -6.22
N GLU A 31 -1.28 2.52 -7.01
CA GLU A 31 -1.95 1.49 -7.81
C GLU A 31 -1.03 0.93 -8.89
N SER A 32 -0.28 1.78 -9.59
CA SER A 32 0.73 1.35 -10.57
C SER A 32 1.84 0.54 -9.91
N PHE A 33 2.35 0.97 -8.75
CA PHE A 33 3.33 0.20 -7.99
C PHE A 33 2.81 -1.21 -7.63
N HIS A 34 1.57 -1.29 -7.11
CA HIS A 34 0.97 -2.58 -6.77
C HIS A 34 0.72 -3.46 -7.99
N ALA A 35 0.39 -2.89 -9.14
CA ALA A 35 0.25 -3.64 -10.39
C ALA A 35 1.58 -4.28 -10.80
N THR A 36 2.67 -3.51 -10.76
CA THR A 36 4.02 -4.00 -11.03
C THR A 36 4.44 -5.09 -10.05
N LEU A 37 4.31 -4.84 -8.73
CA LEU A 37 4.66 -5.82 -7.69
C LEU A 37 3.92 -7.15 -7.89
N LYS A 38 2.63 -7.11 -8.20
CA LYS A 38 1.86 -8.34 -8.43
C LYS A 38 2.34 -9.07 -9.69
N LYS A 39 2.51 -8.34 -10.79
CA LYS A 39 2.90 -8.92 -12.07
C LYS A 39 4.30 -9.56 -12.02
N GLU A 40 5.25 -8.85 -11.44
CA GLU A 40 6.67 -9.22 -11.52
C GLU A 40 7.10 -10.15 -10.40
N TYR A 41 6.49 -10.04 -9.22
CA TYR A 41 6.88 -10.83 -8.06
C TYR A 41 5.81 -11.86 -7.70
N VAL A 42 4.60 -11.42 -7.34
CA VAL A 42 3.58 -12.34 -6.78
C VAL A 42 3.10 -13.39 -7.79
N HIS A 43 2.93 -13.02 -9.06
CA HIS A 43 2.41 -13.92 -10.10
C HIS A 43 3.49 -14.70 -10.84
N ASN A 44 4.76 -14.28 -10.70
CA ASN A 44 5.88 -14.89 -11.43
C ASN A 44 6.68 -15.87 -10.57
N GLU A 45 6.45 -15.88 -9.26
CA GLU A 45 7.08 -16.77 -8.28
C GLU A 45 6.07 -17.76 -7.71
N ASN A 46 6.51 -19.00 -7.45
CA ASN A 46 5.70 -20.01 -6.77
C ASN A 46 6.10 -20.07 -5.29
N PHE A 47 5.22 -19.58 -4.42
CA PHE A 47 5.41 -19.64 -2.98
C PHE A 47 4.67 -20.82 -2.38
N GLU A 48 5.38 -21.73 -1.72
CA GLU A 48 4.77 -22.87 -1.05
C GLU A 48 4.03 -22.47 0.23
N ASN A 49 4.48 -21.39 0.87
CA ASN A 49 3.92 -20.91 2.13
C ASN A 49 4.21 -19.41 2.34
N LEU A 50 3.58 -18.82 3.36
CA LEU A 50 3.77 -17.40 3.67
C LEU A 50 5.19 -17.04 4.10
N GLU A 51 5.96 -17.97 4.65
CA GLU A 51 7.36 -17.69 5.00
C GLU A 51 8.20 -17.53 3.73
N SER A 52 8.02 -18.41 2.74
CA SER A 52 8.71 -18.30 1.44
C SER A 52 8.41 -16.99 0.72
N LEU A 53 7.17 -16.49 0.81
CA LEU A 53 6.79 -15.17 0.29
C LEU A 53 7.49 -14.02 1.02
N ARG A 54 7.62 -14.13 2.35
CA ARG A 54 8.25 -13.09 3.19
C ARG A 54 9.77 -13.08 3.09
N SER A 55 10.38 -14.21 2.73
CA SER A 55 11.82 -14.32 2.52
C SER A 55 12.28 -13.88 1.14
N GLY A 56 11.38 -13.83 0.16
CA GLY A 56 11.70 -13.26 -1.15
C GLY A 56 11.59 -11.73 -1.10
N MET A 57 12.68 -11.08 -1.55
CA MET A 57 13.06 -9.68 -1.29
C MET A 57 13.38 -9.35 0.17
#